data_AF-A0ABC9YWU0-F1
#
_entry.id   AF-A0ABC9YWU0-F1
#
_cell.length_a   1.000
_cell.length_b   1.000
_cell.length_c   1.000
_cell.angle_alpha   90.00
_cell.angle_beta   90.00
_cell.angle_gamma   90.00
#
_symmetry.space_group_name_H-M   'P 1'
#
loop_
_entity.id
_entity.type
_entity.pdbx_description
1 polymer ?
#
loop_
_entity_poly.entity_id
_entity_poly.type
_entity_poly.pdbx_seq_one_letter_code
_entity_poly.pdbx_strand_id
1 'polypeptide(L)'
;MHHNNVLRSMSSIETDTHTKGTPMQYRTWQHDCSSGLAPLQRSILGEEARTRLIRDWQPEVIIGLLRTEPYARAILRACIDVLGIPSDLETVVATRMQRQQILTQDGHEFRFLIGEWVLYRTVDTHDVMTEQLEHLVNAADNPRLSLGIVPMDARFLAPTTGFLIHDDTKASTEAVGGEIIVTEPEGIALHAKTFDILTRQAVFGNAARQLIEAAAETHRSGHRPRRIETKP
;
A
#
# COMPACT_ATOMS: atom_id res chain seq x y z
N MET A 1 42.23 19.02 -23.13
CA MET A 1 42.97 18.90 -21.85
C MET A 1 42.40 19.96 -20.92
N HIS A 2 41.95 19.77 -19.68
CA HIS A 2 41.90 18.64 -18.76
C HIS A 2 40.80 19.03 -17.74
N HIS A 3 39.67 18.33 -17.69
CA HIS A 3 38.68 18.44 -16.59
C HIS A 3 38.81 17.16 -15.77
N ASN A 4 39.41 17.23 -14.58
CA ASN A 4 39.28 16.16 -13.59
C ASN A 4 39.64 16.62 -12.18
N ASN A 5 39.01 15.98 -11.19
CA ASN A 5 39.24 16.04 -9.74
C ASN A 5 38.56 17.14 -8.92
N VAL A 6 37.27 16.93 -8.64
CA VAL A 6 36.72 17.18 -7.29
C VAL A 6 35.89 15.96 -6.87
N LEU A 7 36.58 14.86 -6.56
CA LEU A 7 36.03 13.70 -5.84
C LEU A 7 37.13 13.16 -4.93
N ARG A 8 37.28 13.77 -3.75
CA ARG A 8 37.98 13.18 -2.60
C ARG A 8 37.70 14.02 -1.36
N SER A 9 36.85 13.49 -0.49
CA SER A 9 36.88 13.67 0.98
C SER A 9 35.46 13.65 1.56
N MET A 10 34.89 12.47 1.75
CA MET A 10 34.06 12.18 2.93
C MET A 10 34.33 10.73 3.32
N SER A 11 35.45 10.56 4.02
CA SER A 11 35.81 9.34 4.74
C SER A 11 34.88 9.19 5.93
N SER A 12 34.26 8.00 6.01
CA SER A 12 34.00 7.23 7.23
C SER A 12 33.40 7.99 8.42
N ILE A 13 32.07 8.04 8.49
CA ILE A 13 31.38 8.07 9.79
C ILE A 13 31.23 6.61 10.20
N GLU A 14 32.17 6.11 11.01
CA GLU A 14 31.97 4.91 11.81
C GLU A 14 30.86 5.20 12.82
N THR A 15 29.65 4.70 12.57
CA THR A 15 28.60 4.66 13.59
C THR A 15 28.88 3.50 14.52
N ASP A 16 29.21 3.85 15.75
CA ASP A 16 29.37 3.00 16.92
C ASP A 16 28.21 1.99 17.05
N THR A 17 28.48 0.72 16.75
CA THR A 17 27.49 -0.36 16.80
C THR A 17 27.40 -0.92 18.22
N HIS A 18 26.50 -0.38 19.03
CA HIS A 18 25.99 -1.07 20.21
C HIS A 18 24.47 -0.95 20.31
N THR A 19 23.76 -1.67 19.43
CA THR A 19 22.38 -2.12 19.68
C THR A 19 22.17 -3.43 18.95
N LYS A 20 21.95 -4.52 19.70
CA LYS A 20 21.70 -5.87 19.17
C LYS A 20 20.27 -5.95 18.61
N GLY A 21 20.10 -5.52 17.37
CA GLY A 21 18.93 -5.82 16.55
C GLY A 21 19.40 -6.26 15.16
N THR A 22 18.67 -7.18 14.52
CA THR A 22 18.91 -7.47 13.09
C THR A 22 18.74 -6.15 12.33
N PRO A 23 19.72 -5.73 11.51
CA PRO A 23 19.62 -4.48 10.78
C PRO A 23 18.41 -4.50 9.84
N MET A 24 17.80 -3.31 9.65
CA MET A 24 16.81 -3.05 8.60
C MET A 24 17.28 -3.67 7.28
N GLN A 25 16.41 -4.47 6.66
CA GLN A 25 16.73 -5.19 5.43
C GLN A 25 16.15 -4.46 4.23
N TYR A 26 16.92 -4.39 3.14
CA TYR A 26 16.45 -3.87 1.87
C TYR A 26 16.44 -4.99 0.82
N ARG A 27 15.26 -5.33 0.29
CA ARG A 27 15.09 -6.31 -0.79
C ARG A 27 14.79 -5.59 -2.08
N THR A 28 15.46 -5.94 -3.17
CA THR A 28 15.23 -5.28 -4.46
C THR A 28 14.12 -5.97 -5.24
N TRP A 29 13.30 -5.20 -5.94
CA TRP A 29 12.28 -5.76 -6.82
C TRP A 29 12.88 -6.59 -7.96
N GLN A 30 14.04 -6.19 -8.48
CA GLN A 30 14.73 -6.94 -9.54
C GLN A 30 15.14 -8.34 -9.07
N HIS A 31 15.51 -8.49 -7.79
CA HIS A 31 15.82 -9.80 -7.21
C HIS A 31 14.56 -10.60 -6.92
N ASP A 32 13.64 -10.03 -6.12
CA ASP A 32 12.47 -10.76 -5.62
C ASP A 32 11.46 -11.11 -6.73
N CYS A 33 11.47 -10.35 -7.82
CA CYS A 33 10.55 -10.52 -8.95
C CYS A 33 11.25 -10.99 -10.24
N SER A 34 12.47 -11.53 -10.15
CA SER A 34 13.27 -11.92 -11.32
C SER A 34 12.60 -12.98 -12.21
N SER A 35 11.65 -13.73 -11.66
CA SER A 35 10.87 -14.78 -12.35
C SER A 35 9.38 -14.43 -12.49
N GLY A 36 9.01 -13.17 -12.27
CA GLY A 36 7.62 -12.70 -12.22
C GLY A 36 7.19 -12.27 -10.81
N LEU A 37 5.95 -11.80 -10.68
CA LEU A 37 5.41 -11.28 -9.41
C LEU A 37 4.75 -12.35 -8.55
N ALA A 38 4.30 -13.47 -9.11
CA ALA A 38 3.59 -14.50 -8.38
C ALA A 38 4.41 -15.14 -7.23
N PRO A 39 5.73 -15.37 -7.35
CA PRO A 39 6.54 -15.83 -6.21
C PRO A 39 6.47 -14.89 -5.00
N LEU A 40 6.59 -13.57 -5.23
CA LEU A 40 6.46 -12.57 -4.19
C LEU A 40 5.07 -12.60 -3.55
N GLN A 41 4.01 -12.70 -4.36
CA GLN A 41 2.63 -12.81 -3.86
C GLN A 41 2.40 -14.07 -3.00
N ARG A 42 3.02 -15.21 -3.35
CA ARG A 42 2.96 -16.43 -2.53
C ARG A 42 3.71 -16.29 -1.21
N SER A 43 4.85 -15.59 -1.22
CA SER A 43 5.58 -15.28 0.01
C SER A 43 4.69 -14.45 0.95
N ILE A 44 4.05 -13.40 0.44
CA ILE A 44 3.14 -12.55 1.21
C ILE A 44 1.96 -13.37 1.75
N LEU A 45 1.35 -14.25 0.93
CA LEU A 45 0.27 -15.13 1.38
C LEU A 45 0.67 -15.98 2.59
N GLY A 46 1.90 -16.53 2.60
CA GLY A 46 2.41 -17.32 3.72
C GLY A 46 2.70 -16.51 4.98
N GLU A 47 2.99 -15.21 4.84
CA GLU A 47 3.15 -14.30 5.98
C GLU A 47 1.80 -13.86 6.54
N GLU A 48 0.86 -13.46 5.69
CA GLU A 48 -0.51 -13.10 6.06
C GLU A 48 -1.18 -14.23 6.84
N ALA A 49 -1.06 -15.47 6.38
CA ALA A 49 -1.63 -16.65 7.05
C ALA A 49 -1.13 -16.88 8.49
N ARG A 50 0.01 -16.30 8.88
CA ARG A 50 0.58 -16.39 10.24
C ARG A 50 0.41 -15.11 11.05
N THR A 51 -0.21 -14.09 10.48
CA THR A 51 -0.36 -12.76 11.09
C THR A 51 -1.74 -12.61 11.69
N ARG A 52 -1.84 -12.23 12.98
CA ARG A 52 -3.15 -12.06 13.64
C ARG A 52 -3.74 -10.68 13.35
N LEU A 53 -2.93 -9.64 13.35
CA LEU A 53 -3.34 -8.25 13.08
C LEU A 53 -2.52 -7.68 11.91
N ILE A 54 -3.21 -7.28 10.85
CA ILE A 54 -2.59 -6.57 9.72
C ILE A 54 -3.04 -5.11 9.76
N ARG A 55 -2.06 -4.20 9.83
CA ARG A 55 -2.28 -2.75 9.70
C ARG A 55 -1.66 -2.27 8.40
N ASP A 56 -2.44 -1.65 7.53
CA ASP A 56 -1.97 -1.21 6.22
C ASP A 56 -2.41 0.24 5.97
N TRP A 57 -1.45 1.09 5.59
CA TRP A 57 -1.69 2.46 5.14
C TRP A 57 -1.30 2.57 3.67
N GLN A 58 -2.25 2.93 2.81
CA GLN A 58 -2.01 3.14 1.38
C GLN A 58 -2.50 4.53 0.94
N PRO A 59 -1.59 5.50 0.76
CA PRO A 59 -1.95 6.85 0.33
C PRO A 59 -2.29 6.97 -1.16
N GLU A 60 -1.87 6.00 -1.99
CA GLU A 60 -1.86 6.16 -3.46
C GLU A 60 -2.73 5.16 -4.23
N VAL A 61 -3.06 4.02 -3.62
CA VAL A 61 -3.84 2.94 -4.25
C VAL A 61 -4.70 2.23 -3.22
N ILE A 62 -5.78 1.57 -3.66
CA ILE A 62 -6.57 0.72 -2.78
C ILE A 62 -5.72 -0.47 -2.29
N ILE A 63 -5.89 -0.85 -1.02
CA ILE A 63 -5.16 -1.95 -0.36
C ILE A 63 -5.36 -3.27 -1.11
N GLY A 64 -4.28 -4.03 -1.27
CA GLY A 64 -4.23 -5.23 -2.13
C GLY A 64 -5.31 -6.29 -1.83
N LEU A 65 -5.66 -6.46 -0.55
CA LEU A 65 -6.67 -7.41 -0.08
C LEU A 65 -8.11 -6.96 -0.37
N LEU A 66 -8.34 -5.68 -0.70
CA LEU A 66 -9.66 -5.11 -0.97
C LEU A 66 -9.92 -4.85 -2.47
N ARG A 67 -9.08 -5.41 -3.36
CA ARG A 67 -9.15 -5.12 -4.80
C ARG A 67 -10.07 -6.08 -5.55
N THR A 68 -10.90 -5.60 -6.47
CA THR A 68 -11.55 -6.50 -7.44
C THR A 68 -10.51 -7.08 -8.40
N GLU A 69 -10.85 -8.18 -9.09
CA GLU A 69 -9.93 -8.78 -10.07
C GLU A 69 -9.50 -7.78 -11.16
N PRO A 70 -10.41 -7.02 -11.81
CA PRO A 70 -10.02 -6.06 -12.84
C PRO A 70 -9.06 -4.98 -12.31
N TYR A 71 -9.33 -4.43 -11.13
CA TYR A 71 -8.45 -3.44 -10.50
C TYR A 71 -7.07 -4.04 -10.16
N ALA A 72 -7.05 -5.25 -9.57
CA ALA A 72 -5.81 -5.93 -9.24
C ALA A 72 -4.96 -6.22 -10.48
N ARG A 73 -5.60 -6.68 -11.56
CA ARG A 73 -4.98 -6.95 -12.86
C ARG A 73 -4.32 -5.70 -13.44
N ALA A 74 -5.01 -4.56 -13.42
CA ALA A 74 -4.48 -3.29 -13.90
C ALA A 74 -3.23 -2.85 -13.13
N ILE A 75 -3.26 -2.90 -11.80
CA ILE A 75 -2.09 -2.56 -10.98
C ILE A 75 -0.93 -3.52 -11.23
N LEU A 76 -1.18 -4.83 -11.26
CA LEU A 76 -0.14 -5.85 -11.46
C LEU A 76 0.50 -5.75 -12.84
N ARG A 77 -0.29 -5.47 -13.89
CA ARG A 77 0.24 -5.18 -15.23
C ARG A 77 1.18 -3.97 -15.20
N ALA A 78 0.75 -2.86 -14.59
CA ALA A 78 1.58 -1.67 -14.47
C ALA A 78 2.89 -1.93 -13.72
N CYS A 79 2.86 -2.72 -12.63
CA CYS A 79 4.06 -3.13 -11.92
C CYS A 79 5.01 -3.96 -12.80
N ILE A 80 4.49 -4.94 -13.55
CA ILE A 80 5.30 -5.76 -14.48
C ILE A 80 5.99 -4.86 -15.51
N ASP A 81 5.23 -3.93 -16.11
CA ASP A 81 5.73 -3.06 -17.17
C ASP A 81 6.80 -2.08 -16.65
N VAL A 82 6.59 -1.50 -15.46
CA VAL A 82 7.57 -0.58 -14.83
C VAL A 82 8.85 -1.32 -14.41
N LEU A 83 8.73 -2.55 -13.90
CA LEU A 83 9.88 -3.32 -13.44
C LEU A 83 10.65 -4.00 -14.59
N GLY A 84 10.03 -4.15 -15.77
CA GLY A 84 10.65 -4.83 -16.92
C GLY A 84 10.92 -6.32 -16.67
N ILE A 85 10.07 -6.97 -15.87
CA ILE A 85 10.22 -8.38 -15.44
C ILE A 85 9.40 -9.33 -16.33
N PRO A 86 9.69 -10.64 -16.32
CA PRO A 86 8.86 -11.62 -17.03
C PRO A 86 7.39 -11.53 -16.60
N SER A 87 6.49 -11.44 -17.58
CA SER A 87 5.06 -11.34 -17.30
C SER A 87 4.47 -12.69 -16.92
N ASP A 88 4.01 -12.82 -15.68
CA ASP A 88 3.22 -13.93 -15.16
C ASP A 88 1.79 -13.50 -14.76
N LEU A 89 1.23 -12.50 -15.47
CA LEU A 89 0.02 -11.76 -15.08
C LEU A 89 -1.13 -12.65 -14.61
N GLU A 90 -1.53 -13.67 -15.38
CA GLU A 90 -2.67 -14.53 -14.99
C GLU A 90 -2.40 -15.26 -13.67
N THR A 91 -1.18 -15.76 -13.48
CA THR A 91 -0.78 -16.46 -12.26
C THR A 91 -0.73 -15.53 -11.06
N VAL A 92 -0.18 -14.32 -11.23
CA VAL A 92 -0.09 -13.34 -10.14
C VAL A 92 -1.47 -12.78 -9.77
N VAL A 93 -2.36 -12.57 -10.74
CA VAL A 93 -3.75 -12.17 -10.49
C VAL A 93 -4.48 -13.25 -9.70
N ALA A 94 -4.41 -14.52 -10.13
CA ALA A 94 -5.01 -15.63 -9.39
C ALA A 94 -4.46 -15.73 -7.95
N THR A 95 -3.14 -15.58 -7.78
CA THR A 95 -2.51 -15.57 -6.44
C THR A 95 -3.00 -14.38 -5.61
N ARG A 96 -3.16 -13.20 -6.20
CA ARG A 96 -3.70 -12.01 -5.51
C ARG A 96 -5.14 -12.22 -5.06
N MET A 97 -5.98 -12.84 -5.87
CA MET A 97 -7.37 -13.15 -5.51
C MET A 97 -7.44 -14.23 -4.43
N GLN A 98 -6.55 -15.23 -4.47
CA GLN A 98 -6.45 -16.25 -3.41
C GLN A 98 -6.14 -15.62 -2.05
N ARG A 99 -5.26 -14.61 -1.98
CA ARG A 99 -4.91 -13.91 -0.72
C ARG A 99 -6.14 -13.34 -0.01
N GLN A 100 -7.16 -12.88 -0.74
CA GLN A 100 -8.33 -12.25 -0.14
C GLN A 100 -9.18 -13.17 0.73
N GLN A 101 -9.04 -14.49 0.55
CA GLN A 101 -9.77 -15.48 1.34
C GLN A 101 -9.50 -15.30 2.85
N ILE A 102 -8.33 -14.75 3.23
CA ILE A 102 -7.98 -14.47 4.62
C ILE A 102 -8.96 -13.49 5.31
N LEU A 103 -9.63 -12.60 4.57
CA LEU A 103 -10.62 -11.66 5.12
C LEU A 103 -11.83 -12.39 5.75
N THR A 104 -12.09 -13.62 5.33
CA THR A 104 -13.18 -14.46 5.83
C THR A 104 -12.75 -15.45 6.90
N GLN A 105 -11.44 -15.60 7.14
CA GLN A 105 -10.89 -16.55 8.11
C GLN A 105 -10.92 -15.99 9.53
N ASP A 106 -11.20 -16.85 10.51
CA ASP A 106 -11.14 -16.47 11.92
C ASP A 106 -9.69 -16.33 12.39
N GLY A 107 -9.49 -15.54 13.45
CA GLY A 107 -8.16 -15.29 14.01
C GLY A 107 -7.37 -14.19 13.31
N HIS A 108 -7.96 -13.48 12.34
CA HIS A 108 -7.35 -12.33 11.68
C HIS A 108 -8.17 -11.04 11.92
N GLU A 109 -7.47 -9.94 12.18
CA GLU A 109 -8.02 -8.59 12.28
C GLU A 109 -7.30 -7.67 11.30
N PHE A 110 -8.03 -6.79 10.63
CA PHE A 110 -7.51 -5.90 9.60
C PHE A 110 -7.83 -4.45 9.96
N ARG A 111 -6.82 -3.60 9.95
CA ARG A 111 -6.97 -2.15 10.16
C ARG A 111 -6.34 -1.44 8.98
N PHE A 112 -7.19 -0.97 8.09
CA PHE A 112 -6.81 -0.49 6.79
C PHE A 112 -7.14 0.99 6.70
N LEU A 113 -6.15 1.77 6.30
CA LEU A 113 -6.28 3.19 6.07
C LEU A 113 -5.91 3.47 4.61
N ILE A 114 -6.75 4.26 3.94
CA ILE A 114 -6.47 4.76 2.58
C ILE A 114 -6.64 6.27 2.54
N GLY A 115 -5.87 6.95 1.68
CA GLY A 115 -6.11 8.37 1.40
C GLY A 115 -7.38 8.55 0.56
N GLU A 116 -8.19 9.58 0.80
CA GLU A 116 -9.42 9.82 0.02
C GLU A 116 -9.14 9.95 -1.49
N TRP A 117 -7.99 10.52 -1.88
CA TRP A 117 -7.61 10.68 -3.28
C TRP A 117 -7.55 9.35 -4.07
N VAL A 118 -7.28 8.22 -3.40
CA VAL A 118 -7.24 6.91 -4.06
C VAL A 118 -8.59 6.51 -4.65
N LEU A 119 -9.69 7.06 -4.11
CA LEU A 119 -11.04 6.79 -4.59
C LEU A 119 -11.34 7.46 -5.93
N TYR A 120 -10.57 8.50 -6.28
CA TYR A 120 -10.78 9.32 -7.49
C TYR A 120 -9.72 9.07 -8.56
N ARG A 121 -8.59 8.46 -8.22
CA ARG A 121 -7.55 8.10 -9.17
C ARG A 121 -8.04 6.95 -10.05
N THR A 122 -8.25 7.22 -11.33
CA THR A 122 -8.65 6.18 -12.28
C THR A 122 -7.57 5.10 -12.39
N VAL A 123 -7.96 3.87 -12.12
CA VAL A 123 -7.19 2.65 -12.41
C VAL A 123 -7.92 1.89 -13.51
N ASP A 124 -7.22 1.71 -14.63
CA ASP A 124 -7.76 1.16 -15.90
C ASP A 124 -8.87 2.03 -16.50
N THR A 125 -10.11 1.86 -16.06
CA THR A 125 -11.29 2.57 -16.57
C THR A 125 -12.18 3.09 -15.44
N HIS A 126 -13.12 3.97 -15.78
CA HIS A 126 -14.13 4.42 -14.84
C HIS A 126 -15.05 3.28 -14.38
N ASP A 127 -15.36 2.33 -15.26
CA ASP A 127 -16.19 1.16 -14.92
C ASP A 127 -15.48 0.24 -13.90
N VAL A 128 -14.18 -0.01 -14.09
CA VAL A 128 -13.36 -0.77 -13.13
C VAL A 128 -13.34 -0.09 -11.77
N MET A 129 -13.23 1.24 -11.74
CA MET A 129 -13.28 2.00 -10.50
C MET A 129 -14.66 1.97 -9.85
N THR A 130 -15.75 2.08 -10.61
CA THR A 130 -17.11 1.97 -10.05
C THR A 130 -17.31 0.61 -9.40
N GLU A 131 -16.97 -0.49 -10.08
CA GLU A 131 -17.05 -1.85 -9.51
C GLU A 131 -16.18 -1.97 -8.24
N GLN A 132 -14.96 -1.44 -8.29
CA GLN A 132 -14.04 -1.45 -7.16
C GLN A 132 -14.58 -0.69 -5.94
N LEU A 133 -15.20 0.47 -6.15
CA LEU A 133 -15.74 1.29 -5.05
C LEU A 133 -17.00 0.65 -4.46
N GLU A 134 -17.87 0.06 -5.29
CA GLU A 134 -19.00 -0.76 -4.81
C GLU A 134 -18.52 -1.96 -3.98
N HIS A 135 -17.44 -2.62 -4.41
CA HIS A 135 -16.80 -3.67 -3.64
C HIS A 135 -16.28 -3.17 -2.27
N LEU A 136 -15.67 -1.98 -2.21
CA LEU A 136 -15.20 -1.40 -0.94
C LEU A 136 -16.35 -1.14 0.04
N VAL A 137 -17.48 -0.65 -0.46
CA VAL A 137 -18.69 -0.44 0.36
C VAL A 137 -19.14 -1.75 1.01
N ASN A 138 -19.16 -2.85 0.26
CA ASN A 138 -19.53 -4.16 0.78
C ASN A 138 -18.47 -4.73 1.73
N ALA A 139 -17.18 -4.55 1.43
CA ALA A 139 -16.09 -5.02 2.27
C ALA A 139 -16.12 -4.37 3.66
N ALA A 140 -16.55 -3.10 3.75
CA ALA A 140 -16.66 -2.36 5.00
C ALA A 140 -17.67 -2.97 6.01
N ASP A 141 -18.55 -3.88 5.58
CA ASP A 141 -19.49 -4.59 6.46
C ASP A 141 -18.86 -5.82 7.15
N ASN A 142 -17.60 -6.14 6.85
CA ASN A 142 -16.87 -7.23 7.51
C ASN A 142 -16.48 -6.82 8.95
N PRO A 143 -16.94 -7.53 9.99
CA PRO A 143 -16.68 -7.15 11.39
C PRO A 143 -15.20 -7.28 11.81
N ARG A 144 -14.38 -7.99 11.03
CA ARG A 144 -12.93 -8.11 11.26
C ARG A 144 -12.11 -7.03 10.56
N LEU A 145 -12.74 -6.18 9.75
CA LEU A 145 -12.11 -5.12 8.99
C LEU A 145 -12.53 -3.75 9.53
N SER A 146 -11.56 -2.96 9.98
CA SER A 146 -11.72 -1.52 10.15
C SER A 146 -11.12 -0.80 8.96
N LEU A 147 -11.97 -0.27 8.09
CA LEU A 147 -11.56 0.56 6.95
C LEU A 147 -11.77 2.03 7.26
N GLY A 148 -10.68 2.78 7.35
CA GLY A 148 -10.66 4.22 7.52
C GLY A 148 -10.19 4.94 6.26
N ILE A 149 -10.73 6.14 6.04
CA ILE A 149 -10.36 7.00 4.92
C ILE A 149 -9.81 8.28 5.50
N VAL A 150 -8.59 8.66 5.14
CA VAL A 150 -8.01 9.96 5.51
C VAL A 150 -8.50 11.01 4.50
N PRO A 151 -9.38 11.95 4.90
CA PRO A 151 -9.94 12.95 3.99
C PRO A 151 -8.87 13.85 3.34
N MET A 152 -9.16 14.38 2.15
CA MET A 152 -8.23 15.29 1.45
C MET A 152 -7.95 16.59 2.23
N ASP A 153 -8.90 17.03 3.06
CA ASP A 153 -8.80 18.23 3.89
C ASP A 153 -8.29 17.93 5.32
N ALA A 154 -7.90 16.68 5.60
CA ALA A 154 -7.34 16.31 6.89
C ALA A 154 -6.06 17.11 7.19
N ARG A 155 -5.93 17.57 8.44
CA ARG A 155 -4.72 18.27 8.90
C ARG A 155 -3.53 17.33 8.79
N PHE A 156 -2.48 17.74 8.08
CA PHE A 156 -1.22 17.00 8.01
C PHE A 156 -0.54 16.85 9.38
N LEU A 157 -0.35 15.60 9.85
CA LEU A 157 0.27 15.31 11.16
C LEU A 157 1.53 14.43 11.09
N ALA A 158 1.78 13.73 9.99
CA ALA A 158 2.95 12.85 9.86
C ALA A 158 3.40 12.71 8.41
N PRO A 159 4.69 12.91 8.08
CA PRO A 159 5.23 12.55 6.78
C PRO A 159 5.34 11.03 6.70
N THR A 160 4.73 10.42 5.69
CA THR A 160 4.78 8.98 5.52
C THR A 160 4.53 8.56 4.07
N THR A 161 5.06 7.40 3.69
CA THR A 161 4.71 6.66 2.47
C THR A 161 3.73 5.54 2.82
N GLY A 162 3.33 4.71 1.86
CA GLY A 162 2.59 3.49 2.19
C GLY A 162 3.44 2.53 3.02
N PHE A 163 2.82 1.88 4.02
CA PHE A 163 3.49 0.88 4.85
C PHE A 163 2.52 -0.16 5.40
N LEU A 164 3.05 -1.33 5.71
CA LEU A 164 2.33 -2.49 6.21
C LEU A 164 2.95 -2.94 7.54
N ILE A 165 2.14 -3.36 8.50
CA ILE A 165 2.57 -3.93 9.78
C ILE A 165 1.90 -5.28 9.99
N HIS A 166 2.70 -6.31 10.27
CA HIS A 166 2.26 -7.64 10.67
C HIS A 166 2.49 -7.84 12.16
N ASP A 167 1.39 -7.88 12.91
CA ASP A 167 1.40 -7.90 14.38
C ASP A 167 2.35 -6.82 14.92
N ASP A 168 3.14 -7.12 15.94
CA ASP A 168 4.24 -6.27 16.42
C ASP A 168 5.60 -6.91 16.08
N THR A 169 5.66 -7.64 14.96
CA THR A 169 6.83 -8.47 14.59
C THR A 169 7.55 -8.00 13.34
N LYS A 170 6.84 -7.33 12.42
CA LYS A 170 7.40 -6.84 11.17
C LYS A 170 6.64 -5.62 10.68
N ALA A 171 7.36 -4.63 10.17
CA ALA A 171 6.80 -3.59 9.33
C ALA A 171 7.55 -3.56 7.98
N SER A 172 6.88 -3.11 6.92
CA SER A 172 7.54 -2.87 5.64
C SER A 172 7.02 -1.64 4.94
N THR A 173 7.89 -1.04 4.13
CA THR A 173 7.61 0.12 3.30
C THR A 173 8.09 -0.17 1.89
N GLU A 174 7.21 -0.04 0.91
CA GLU A 174 7.58 -0.14 -0.50
C GLU A 174 8.25 1.15 -0.95
N ALA A 175 9.46 1.01 -1.51
CA ALA A 175 10.17 2.03 -2.25
C ALA A 175 10.15 1.68 -3.74
N VAL A 176 10.49 2.65 -4.60
CA VAL A 176 10.49 2.45 -6.06
C VAL A 176 11.40 1.30 -6.49
N GLY A 177 12.54 1.11 -5.83
CA GLY A 177 13.52 0.07 -6.18
C GLY A 177 13.42 -1.23 -5.37
N GLY A 178 12.59 -1.28 -4.33
CA GLY A 178 12.60 -2.40 -3.40
C GLY A 178 11.71 -2.22 -2.18
N GLU A 179 11.75 -3.17 -1.28
CA GLU A 179 11.08 -3.15 0.02
C GLU A 179 12.08 -2.86 1.13
N ILE A 180 11.74 -1.95 2.02
CA ILE A 180 12.41 -1.79 3.31
C ILE A 180 11.64 -2.65 4.33
N ILE A 181 12.33 -3.58 4.97
CA ILE A 181 11.78 -4.47 6.00
C ILE A 181 12.39 -4.12 7.35
N VAL A 182 11.52 -3.91 8.31
CA VAL A 182 11.79 -3.47 9.68
C VAL A 182 11.35 -4.58 10.62
N THR A 183 12.25 -5.06 11.46
CA THR A 183 11.98 -6.11 12.45
C THR A 183 12.42 -5.72 13.87
N GLU A 184 13.14 -4.61 13.98
CA GLU A 184 13.55 -4.01 15.23
C GLU A 184 12.34 -3.38 15.95
N PRO A 185 12.18 -3.63 17.27
CA PRO A 185 11.00 -3.17 18.02
C PRO A 185 10.77 -1.66 17.95
N GLU A 186 11.83 -0.85 17.96
CA GLU A 186 11.74 0.62 17.90
C GLU A 186 11.20 1.10 16.55
N GLY A 187 11.65 0.47 15.46
CA GLY A 187 11.16 0.75 14.11
C GLY A 187 9.70 0.36 13.95
N ILE A 188 9.30 -0.82 14.44
CA ILE A 188 7.90 -1.27 14.43
C ILE A 188 7.02 -0.33 15.27
N ALA A 189 7.49 0.08 16.46
CA ALA A 189 6.78 1.02 17.32
C ALA A 189 6.59 2.40 16.66
N LEU A 190 7.56 2.87 15.87
CA LEU A 190 7.42 4.10 15.11
C LEU A 190 6.36 3.98 14.00
N HIS A 191 6.30 2.85 13.29
CA HIS A 191 5.23 2.58 12.32
C HIS A 191 3.86 2.54 13.00
N ALA A 192 3.74 1.83 14.12
CA ALA A 192 2.49 1.75 14.89
C ALA A 192 2.04 3.14 15.38
N LYS A 193 2.94 3.95 15.95
CA LYS A 193 2.65 5.33 16.36
C LYS A 193 2.20 6.20 15.18
N THR A 194 2.81 6.03 14.01
CA THR A 194 2.43 6.74 12.78
C THR A 194 1.05 6.31 12.31
N PHE A 195 0.75 5.01 12.33
CA PHE A 195 -0.57 4.46 12.03
C PHE A 195 -1.64 5.02 12.97
N ASP A 196 -1.37 5.15 14.27
CA ASP A 196 -2.29 5.76 15.22
C ASP A 196 -2.53 7.26 14.94
N ILE A 197 -1.50 7.98 14.50
CA ILE A 197 -1.63 9.39 14.06
C ILE A 197 -2.56 9.49 12.83
N LEU A 198 -2.41 8.59 11.86
CA LEU A 198 -3.26 8.54 10.66
C LEU A 198 -4.69 8.12 11.00
N THR A 199 -4.85 7.16 11.92
CA THR A 199 -6.17 6.71 12.42
C THR A 199 -6.96 7.88 13.01
N ARG A 200 -6.31 8.78 13.75
CA ARG A 200 -6.96 10.00 14.29
C ARG A 200 -7.36 11.03 13.23
N GLN A 201 -6.77 10.97 12.04
CA GLN A 201 -7.14 11.81 10.90
C GLN A 201 -8.22 11.15 10.02
N ALA A 202 -8.42 9.84 10.15
CA ALA A 202 -9.33 9.09 9.31
C ALA A 202 -10.78 9.17 9.80
N VAL A 203 -11.71 9.09 8.85
CA VAL A 203 -13.13 8.84 9.09
C VAL A 203 -13.46 7.37 8.85
N PHE A 204 -14.47 6.86 9.57
CA PHE A 204 -14.88 5.45 9.55
C PHE A 204 -16.40 5.33 9.41
N GLY A 205 -16.89 4.10 9.15
CA GLY A 205 -18.32 3.79 9.11
C GLY A 205 -19.06 4.61 8.06
N ASN A 206 -20.19 5.22 8.44
CA ASN A 206 -21.05 5.98 7.52
C ASN A 206 -20.32 7.15 6.83
N ALA A 207 -19.41 7.85 7.53
CA ALA A 207 -18.67 8.95 6.93
C ALA A 207 -17.71 8.45 5.85
N ALA A 208 -17.02 7.32 6.09
CA ALA A 208 -16.19 6.68 5.07
C ALA A 208 -17.03 6.18 3.88
N ARG A 209 -18.19 5.55 4.15
CA ARG A 209 -19.13 5.09 3.11
C ARG A 209 -19.58 6.23 2.21
N GLN A 210 -19.92 7.39 2.77
CA GLN A 210 -20.32 8.57 2.00
C GLN A 210 -19.22 9.06 1.05
N LEU A 211 -17.95 9.03 1.48
CA LEU A 211 -16.82 9.40 0.61
C LEU A 211 -16.66 8.40 -0.54
N ILE A 212 -16.80 7.10 -0.28
CA ILE A 212 -16.72 6.05 -1.31
C ILE A 212 -17.86 6.20 -2.32
N GLU A 213 -19.10 6.39 -1.85
CA GLU A 213 -20.27 6.56 -2.71
C GLU A 213 -20.20 7.83 -3.57
N ALA A 214 -19.71 8.94 -3.02
CA ALA A 214 -19.48 10.18 -3.76
C ALA A 214 -18.42 10.00 -4.87
N ALA A 215 -17.33 9.28 -4.58
CA ALA A 215 -16.34 8.93 -5.58
C ALA A 215 -16.91 8.00 -6.66
N ALA A 216 -17.73 7.01 -6.29
CA ALA A 216 -18.37 6.10 -7.23
C ALA A 216 -19.30 6.83 -8.22
N GLU A 217 -20.06 7.83 -7.75
CA GLU A 217 -20.87 8.71 -8.61
C GLU A 217 -20.00 9.55 -9.55
N THR A 218 -18.87 10.05 -9.06
CA THR A 218 -17.88 10.78 -9.88
C THR A 218 -17.35 9.89 -11.01
N HIS A 219 -17.07 8.62 -10.72
CA HIS A 219 -16.65 7.67 -11.76
C HIS A 219 -17.77 7.35 -12.76
N ARG A 220 -19.01 7.12 -12.31
CA ARG A 220 -20.17 6.83 -13.18
C ARG A 220 -20.53 7.98 -14.11
N SER A 221 -20.41 9.22 -13.62
CA SER A 221 -20.70 10.41 -14.43
C SER A 221 -19.58 10.79 -15.40
N GLY A 222 -18.39 10.18 -15.28
CA GLY A 222 -17.20 10.55 -16.06
C GLY A 222 -16.70 11.99 -15.81
N HIS A 223 -17.28 12.69 -14.84
CA HIS A 223 -16.96 14.08 -14.53
C HIS A 223 -15.85 14.13 -13.49
N ARG A 224 -14.73 14.79 -13.81
CA ARG A 224 -13.71 15.11 -12.78
C ARG A 224 -14.23 16.22 -11.85
N PRO A 225 -13.87 16.23 -10.56
CA PRO A 225 -13.90 17.47 -9.79
C PRO A 225 -13.06 18.52 -10.55
N ARG A 226 -13.62 19.73 -10.72
CA ARG A 226 -13.07 20.77 -11.62
C ARG A 226 -11.58 20.98 -11.37
N ARG A 227 -10.77 20.77 -12.42
CA ARG A 227 -9.35 21.16 -12.44
C ARG A 227 -9.32 22.69 -12.40
N ILE A 228 -8.55 23.28 -11.48
CA ILE A 228 -8.23 24.71 -11.57
C ILE A 228 -7.49 24.90 -12.89
N GLU A 229 -8.08 25.64 -13.82
CA GLU A 229 -7.38 26.15 -14.99
C GLU A 229 -6.30 27.12 -14.49
N THR A 230 -5.09 26.60 -14.25
CA THR A 230 -3.92 27.47 -14.17
C THR A 230 -3.68 28.01 -15.56
N LYS A 231 -4.12 29.25 -15.81
CA LYS A 231 -3.68 30.07 -16.94
C LYS A 231 -2.13 30.13 -16.93
N PRO A 232 -1.49 30.16 -18.12
CA PRO A 232 -0.05 30.00 -18.26
C PRO A 232 0.74 31.15 -17.63
#